data_AF-A0A2V9EAS7-F1
#
_entry.id   AF-A0A2V9EAS7-F1
#
_cell.length_a   1.000
_cell.length_b   1.000
_cell.length_c   1.000
_cell.angle_alpha   90.00
_cell.angle_beta   90.00
_cell.angle_gamma   90.00
#
_symmetry.space_group_name_H-M   'P 1'
#
loop_
_entity.id
_entity.type
_entity.pdbx_description
1 polymer ?
#
loop_
_entity_poly.entity_id
_entity_poly.type
_entity_poly.pdbx_seq_one_letter_code
_entity_poly.pdbx_strand_id
1 'polypeptide(L)'
;MKKIDRMREKVSILPTSVYLSKMHDAGWSLVALEWEREVETSATPEEQEAPSASEEIPFGLRIASDCRHLEDDPLEMQTLKFLAEMIVQDVSFTSMADALNVREYRTRDGRPWTAAGVFKLTPRLIDVAPRVLSGAQWESRKKQLSRVTWNS
;
A
#
# COMPACT_ATOMS: atom_id res chain seq x y z
N MET A 1 17.17 16.80 -30.05
CA MET A 1 17.08 16.62 -28.59
C MET A 1 17.96 17.68 -27.92
N LYS A 2 17.44 18.46 -26.97
CA LYS A 2 18.27 19.45 -26.25
C LYS A 2 19.12 18.70 -25.22
N LYS A 3 20.45 18.78 -25.33
CA LYS A 3 21.38 18.23 -24.34
C LYS A 3 21.38 19.17 -23.14
N ILE A 4 20.90 18.70 -21.99
CA ILE A 4 20.87 19.49 -20.75
C ILE A 4 22.15 19.18 -19.99
N ASP A 5 22.96 20.22 -19.76
CA ASP A 5 24.12 20.13 -18.88
C ASP A 5 23.71 20.49 -17.44
N ARG A 6 24.22 19.76 -16.45
CA ARG A 6 23.85 19.92 -15.03
C ARG A 6 25.11 19.94 -14.16
N MET A 7 25.25 20.99 -13.36
CA MET A 7 26.34 21.18 -12.42
C MET A 7 25.82 21.12 -10.98
N ARG A 8 26.51 20.37 -10.10
CA ARG A 8 26.27 20.32 -8.66
C ARG A 8 27.54 20.76 -7.95
N GLU A 9 27.45 21.79 -7.12
CA GLU A 9 28.58 22.34 -6.36
C GLU A 9 28.25 22.28 -4.87
N LYS A 10 29.19 21.75 -4.07
CA LYS A 10 29.07 21.76 -2.60
C LYS A 10 29.56 23.11 -2.10
N VAL A 11 28.65 23.91 -1.53
CA VAL A 11 28.97 25.25 -1.01
C VAL A 11 28.94 25.21 0.51
N SER A 12 29.96 25.76 1.17
CA SER A 12 30.04 25.86 2.64
C SER A 12 29.38 27.14 3.20
N ILE A 13 29.08 28.10 2.33
CA ILE A 13 28.47 29.40 2.65
C ILE A 13 27.31 29.62 1.68
N LEU A 14 26.27 30.35 2.10
CA LEU A 14 25.18 30.67 1.19
C LEU A 14 25.67 31.44 -0.04
N PRO A 15 25.25 31.05 -1.27
CA PRO A 15 25.57 31.79 -2.48
C PRO A 15 25.13 33.25 -2.37
N THR A 16 26.03 34.17 -2.69
CA THR A 16 25.71 35.60 -2.74
C THR A 16 25.00 35.96 -4.05
N SER A 17 24.27 37.07 -4.06
CA SER A 17 23.63 37.60 -5.27
C SER A 17 24.61 37.78 -6.43
N VAL A 18 25.83 38.25 -6.14
CA VAL A 18 26.91 38.43 -7.13
C VAL A 18 27.31 37.09 -7.78
N TYR A 19 27.43 36.02 -6.99
CA TYR A 19 27.74 34.69 -7.51
C TYR A 19 26.60 34.16 -8.38
N LEU A 20 25.34 34.31 -7.96
CA LEU A 20 24.17 33.88 -8.74
C LEU A 20 24.07 34.63 -10.07
N SER A 21 24.32 35.94 -10.07
CA SER A 21 24.39 36.74 -11.30
C SER A 21 25.49 36.26 -12.24
N LYS A 22 26.69 35.97 -11.71
CA LYS A 22 27.79 35.42 -12.52
C LYS A 22 27.42 34.08 -13.16
N MET A 23 26.74 33.19 -12.42
CA MET A 23 26.29 31.90 -12.96
C MET A 23 25.23 32.08 -14.04
N HIS A 24 24.29 33.01 -13.83
CA HIS A 24 23.28 33.38 -14.81
C HIS A 24 23.91 33.95 -16.11
N ASP A 25 24.88 34.87 -15.98
CA ASP A 25 25.59 35.45 -17.13
C ASP A 25 26.44 34.42 -17.89
N ALA A 26 26.88 33.36 -17.21
CA ALA A 26 27.54 32.20 -17.81
C ALA A 26 26.56 31.19 -18.45
N GLY A 27 25.25 31.48 -18.45
CA GLY A 27 24.22 30.67 -19.09
C GLY A 27 23.63 29.56 -18.20
N TRP A 28 23.95 29.53 -16.91
CA TRP A 28 23.38 28.57 -15.97
C TRP A 28 22.08 29.09 -15.34
N SER A 29 21.05 28.24 -15.30
CA SER A 29 19.81 28.52 -14.56
C SER A 29 19.81 27.80 -13.22
N LEU A 30 19.51 28.49 -12.12
CA LEU A 30 19.28 27.86 -10.83
C LEU A 30 17.98 27.05 -10.88
N VAL A 31 18.08 25.73 -10.78
CA VAL A 31 16.92 24.81 -10.90
C VAL A 31 16.54 24.13 -9.58
N ALA A 32 17.41 24.17 -8.57
CA ALA A 32 17.16 23.56 -7.25
C ALA A 32 18.04 24.20 -6.16
N LEU A 33 17.53 24.24 -4.93
CA LEU A 33 18.27 24.49 -3.69
C LEU A 33 18.00 23.34 -2.73
N GLU A 34 19.05 22.71 -2.21
CA GLU A 34 18.95 21.66 -1.20
C GLU A 34 19.27 22.28 0.16
N TRP A 35 18.40 22.06 1.14
CA TRP A 35 18.55 22.56 2.51
C TRP A 35 18.83 21.38 3.44
N GLU A 36 19.90 21.49 4.20
CA GLU A 36 20.28 20.53 5.23
C GLU A 36 20.24 21.24 6.58
N ARG A 37 19.66 20.59 7.59
CA ARG A 37 19.74 21.02 8.98
C ARG A 37 20.01 19.81 9.85
N GLU A 38 20.91 19.94 10.81
CA GLU A 38 21.06 18.96 11.87
C GLU A 38 19.84 19.06 12.80
N VAL A 39 19.25 17.92 13.15
CA VAL A 39 18.15 17.83 14.12
C VAL A 39 18.68 17.04 15.30
N GLU A 40 18.75 17.67 16.48
CA GLU A 40 19.07 16.99 17.73
C GLU A 40 17.91 16.07 18.11
N THR A 41 18.07 14.77 17.89
CA THR A 41 17.11 13.77 18.36
C THR A 41 17.22 13.62 19.87
N SER A 42 16.56 14.50 20.62
CA SER A 42 16.30 14.28 22.04
C SER A 42 15.31 13.12 22.17
N ALA A 43 15.72 12.07 22.87
CA ALA A 43 14.98 10.83 23.00
C ALA A 43 13.57 11.03 23.60
N THR A 44 12.53 10.85 22.79
CA THR A 44 11.24 10.20 23.08
C THR A 44 10.57 9.99 21.72
N PRO A 45 10.15 8.77 21.33
CA PRO A 45 9.43 8.57 20.09
C PRO A 45 7.98 9.04 20.27
N GLU A 46 7.78 10.35 20.29
CA GLU A 46 6.47 10.91 19.96
C GLU A 46 6.37 10.91 18.44
N GLU A 47 5.43 10.13 17.93
CA GLU A 47 5.00 10.10 16.53
C GLU A 47 4.54 11.52 16.13
N GLN A 48 5.49 12.38 15.77
CA GLN A 48 5.18 13.60 15.06
C GLN A 48 4.78 13.21 13.64
N GLU A 49 3.47 13.25 13.42
CA GLU A 49 2.80 13.16 12.13
C GLU A 49 3.53 14.02 11.10
N ALA A 50 4.40 13.37 10.31
CA ALA A 50 4.82 13.92 9.04
C ALA A 50 3.55 14.03 8.16
N PRO A 51 3.35 15.13 7.41
CA PRO A 51 2.38 15.12 6.34
C PRO A 51 2.99 14.32 5.17
N SER A 52 3.07 13.01 5.33
CA SER A 52 3.17 12.09 4.22
C SER A 52 1.84 11.38 4.14
N ALA A 53 0.95 11.88 3.29
CA ALA A 53 -0.03 11.02 2.66
C ALA A 53 0.73 10.03 1.75
N SER A 54 1.57 9.19 2.34
CA SER A 54 2.01 7.94 1.75
C SER A 54 0.75 7.10 1.67
N GLU A 55 0.11 7.13 0.50
CA GLU A 55 -1.05 6.31 0.22
C GLU A 55 -0.70 4.85 0.52
N GLU A 56 -1.39 4.27 1.51
CA GLU A 56 -1.13 2.91 1.93
C GLU A 56 -1.53 1.96 0.80
N ILE A 57 -0.65 1.00 0.47
CA ILE A 57 -0.95 0.02 -0.59
C ILE A 57 -2.21 -0.75 -0.19
N PRO A 58 -3.27 -0.80 -1.02
CA PRO A 58 -4.46 -1.55 -0.67
C PRO A 58 -4.17 -3.04 -0.43
N PHE A 59 -4.85 -3.66 0.54
CA PHE A 59 -4.73 -5.10 0.80
C PHE A 59 -5.10 -5.93 -0.44
N GLY A 60 -4.35 -6.98 -0.73
CA GLY A 60 -4.46 -7.75 -1.97
C GLY A 60 -3.51 -7.29 -3.09
N LEU A 61 -2.75 -6.22 -2.87
CA LEU A 61 -1.80 -5.67 -3.84
C LEU A 61 -0.40 -5.55 -3.23
N ARG A 62 0.61 -5.70 -4.08
CA ARG A 62 2.02 -5.43 -3.78
C ARG A 62 2.64 -4.58 -4.87
N ILE A 63 3.72 -3.88 -4.56
CA ILE A 63 4.53 -3.19 -5.57
C ILE A 63 5.17 -4.25 -6.46
N ALA A 64 5.00 -4.12 -7.78
CA ALA A 64 5.65 -5.01 -8.74
C ALA A 64 7.18 -4.90 -8.65
N SER A 65 7.88 -5.93 -9.10
CA SER A 65 9.35 -5.96 -9.06
C SER A 65 10.03 -4.86 -9.88
N ASP A 66 9.31 -4.26 -10.83
CA ASP A 66 9.76 -3.14 -11.63
C ASP A 66 9.57 -1.76 -10.96
N CYS A 67 8.91 -1.74 -9.79
CA CYS A 67 8.55 -0.56 -9.01
C CYS A 67 7.71 0.48 -9.77
N ARG A 68 6.98 0.10 -10.83
CA ARG A 68 6.21 1.04 -11.66
C ARG A 68 4.70 0.91 -11.51
N HIS A 69 4.22 -0.23 -11.04
CA HIS A 69 2.79 -0.46 -10.83
C HIS A 69 2.54 -1.37 -9.62
N LEU A 70 1.27 -1.47 -9.23
CA LEU A 70 0.79 -2.47 -8.27
C LEU A 70 0.40 -3.73 -9.03
N GLU A 71 0.66 -4.88 -8.44
CA GLU A 71 0.21 -6.18 -8.92
C GLU A 71 -0.46 -6.97 -7.80
N ASP A 72 -1.18 -8.03 -8.14
CA ASP A 72 -1.86 -8.87 -7.15
C ASP A 72 -0.83 -9.55 -6.25
N ASP A 73 -1.01 -9.40 -4.93
CA ASP A 73 -0.31 -10.23 -3.97
C ASP A 73 -1.05 -11.57 -3.88
N PRO A 74 -0.40 -12.72 -4.20
CA PRO A 74 -1.10 -14.00 -4.27
C PRO A 74 -1.67 -14.45 -2.92
N LEU A 75 -0.99 -14.16 -1.80
CA LEU A 75 -1.41 -14.58 -0.46
C LEU A 75 -2.54 -13.70 0.06
N GLU A 76 -2.41 -12.39 -0.10
CA GLU A 76 -3.46 -11.46 0.31
C GLU A 76 -4.71 -11.60 -0.56
N MET A 77 -4.56 -11.85 -1.86
CA MET A 77 -5.67 -12.11 -2.76
C MET A 77 -6.38 -13.43 -2.43
N GLN A 78 -5.64 -14.46 -1.97
CA GLN A 78 -6.25 -15.69 -1.48
C GLN A 78 -7.08 -15.43 -0.20
N THR A 79 -6.57 -14.60 0.70
CA THR A 79 -7.29 -14.17 1.91
C THR A 79 -8.59 -13.44 1.55
N LEU A 80 -8.54 -12.49 0.62
CA LEU A 80 -9.74 -11.76 0.15
C LEU A 80 -10.77 -12.69 -0.51
N LYS A 81 -10.32 -13.64 -1.33
CA LYS A 81 -11.19 -14.65 -1.95
C LYS A 81 -11.92 -15.49 -0.90
N PHE A 82 -11.18 -15.94 0.11
CA PHE A 82 -11.74 -16.77 1.17
C PHE A 82 -12.72 -15.99 2.06
N LEU A 83 -12.40 -14.73 2.40
CA LEU A 83 -13.34 -13.84 3.08
C LEU A 83 -14.61 -13.61 2.27
N ALA A 84 -14.50 -13.38 0.96
CA ALA A 84 -15.66 -13.19 0.09
C ALA A 84 -16.57 -14.43 0.05
N GLU A 85 -16.00 -15.64 0.05
CA GLU A 85 -16.75 -16.91 0.17
C GLU A 85 -17.54 -16.98 1.49
N MET A 86 -16.92 -16.60 2.61
CA MET A 86 -17.56 -16.60 3.92
C MET A 86 -18.63 -15.52 4.08
N ILE A 87 -18.46 -14.35 3.43
CA ILE A 87 -19.51 -13.31 3.38
C ILE A 87 -20.76 -13.84 2.68
N VAL A 88 -20.59 -14.57 1.57
CA VAL A 88 -21.74 -15.15 0.84
C VAL A 88 -22.45 -16.24 1.65
N GLN A 89 -21.75 -16.86 2.59
CA GLN A 89 -22.31 -17.82 3.56
C GLN A 89 -22.87 -17.14 4.83
N ASP A 90 -22.84 -15.80 4.90
CA ASP A 90 -23.30 -15.01 6.05
C ASP A 90 -22.61 -15.37 7.39
N VAL A 91 -21.32 -15.70 7.31
CA VAL A 91 -20.49 -16.03 8.49
C VAL A 91 -20.19 -14.76 9.29
N SER A 92 -20.17 -14.84 10.62
CA SER A 92 -19.82 -13.69 11.48
C SER A 92 -18.33 -13.29 11.36
N PHE A 93 -17.99 -12.01 11.55
CA PHE A 93 -16.59 -11.54 11.49
C PHE A 93 -15.65 -12.24 12.48
N THR A 94 -16.15 -12.62 13.65
CA THR A 94 -15.38 -13.38 14.64
C THR A 94 -15.02 -14.76 14.09
N SER A 95 -16.02 -15.49 13.57
CA SER A 95 -15.80 -16.80 12.95
C SER A 95 -14.93 -16.72 11.70
N MET A 96 -15.02 -15.64 10.92
CA MET A 96 -14.11 -15.41 9.80
C MET A 96 -12.67 -15.26 10.27
N ALA A 97 -12.41 -14.45 11.30
CA ALA A 97 -11.08 -14.27 11.85
C ALA A 97 -10.49 -15.60 12.37
N ASP A 98 -11.29 -16.40 13.08
CA ASP A 98 -10.87 -17.72 13.53
C ASP A 98 -10.54 -18.64 12.35
N ALA A 99 -11.37 -18.66 11.31
CA ALA A 99 -11.16 -19.47 10.11
C ALA A 99 -9.91 -19.06 9.31
N LEU A 100 -9.54 -17.78 9.31
CA LEU A 100 -8.28 -17.29 8.76
C LEU A 100 -7.08 -17.76 9.59
N ASN A 101 -7.18 -17.63 10.91
CA ASN A 101 -6.10 -18.00 11.83
C ASN A 101 -5.81 -19.52 11.83
N VAL A 102 -6.85 -20.36 11.77
CA VAL A 102 -6.72 -21.82 11.63
C VAL A 102 -5.98 -22.21 10.35
N ARG A 103 -6.09 -21.39 9.30
CA ARG A 103 -5.38 -21.59 8.01
C ARG A 103 -4.00 -20.94 7.99
N GLU A 104 -3.55 -20.39 9.13
CA GLU A 104 -2.28 -19.66 9.25
C GLU A 104 -2.17 -18.45 8.30
N TYR A 105 -3.30 -17.88 7.88
CA TYR A 105 -3.29 -16.58 7.23
C TYR A 105 -3.02 -15.50 8.27
N ARG A 106 -2.07 -14.62 7.96
CA ARG A 106 -1.62 -13.56 8.86
C ARG A 106 -1.84 -12.19 8.21
N THR A 107 -1.98 -11.18 9.04
CA THR A 107 -1.94 -9.78 8.60
C THR A 107 -0.55 -9.42 8.06
N ARG A 108 -0.40 -8.27 7.40
CA ARG A 108 0.90 -7.79 6.88
C ARG A 108 1.97 -7.71 7.97
N ASP A 109 1.58 -7.36 9.18
CA ASP A 109 2.48 -7.29 10.34
C ASP A 109 2.74 -8.67 10.99
N GLY A 110 2.30 -9.76 10.36
CA GLY A 110 2.44 -11.13 10.87
C GLY A 110 1.50 -11.49 12.02
N ARG A 111 0.61 -10.57 12.43
CA ARG A 111 -0.32 -10.78 13.55
C ARG A 111 -1.50 -11.67 13.15
N PRO A 112 -2.10 -12.42 14.10
CA PRO A 112 -3.37 -13.09 13.86
C PRO A 112 -4.48 -12.10 13.49
N TRP A 113 -5.46 -12.57 12.73
CA TRP A 113 -6.66 -11.83 12.40
C TRP A 113 -7.55 -11.67 13.63
N THR A 114 -8.16 -10.49 13.74
CA THR A 114 -9.24 -10.19 14.70
C THR A 114 -10.50 -9.82 13.93
N ALA A 115 -11.67 -9.92 14.58
CA ALA A 115 -12.93 -9.50 13.98
C ALA A 115 -12.87 -8.05 13.46
N ALA A 116 -12.24 -7.15 14.22
CA ALA A 116 -12.03 -5.75 13.81
C ALA A 116 -11.12 -5.64 12.58
N GLY A 117 -10.05 -6.46 12.50
CA GLY A 117 -9.17 -6.51 11.33
C GLY A 117 -9.89 -6.99 10.07
N VAL A 118 -10.74 -8.01 10.20
CA VAL A 118 -11.58 -8.50 9.09
C VAL A 118 -12.59 -7.43 8.65
N PHE A 119 -13.25 -6.77 9.60
CA PHE A 119 -14.18 -5.68 9.30
C PHE A 119 -13.51 -4.52 8.56
N LYS A 120 -12.27 -4.17 8.91
CA LYS A 120 -11.50 -3.15 8.18
C LYS A 120 -11.25 -3.50 6.71
N LEU A 121 -11.29 -4.78 6.33
CA LEU A 121 -11.16 -5.22 4.94
C LEU A 121 -12.47 -5.13 4.14
N THR A 122 -13.62 -4.82 4.75
CA THR A 122 -14.90 -4.77 4.05
C THR A 122 -14.91 -3.79 2.86
N PRO A 123 -14.40 -2.54 2.96
CA PRO A 123 -14.32 -1.65 1.80
C PRO A 123 -13.53 -2.27 0.65
N ARG A 124 -12.40 -2.91 0.97
CA ARG A 124 -11.57 -3.56 -0.03
C ARG A 124 -12.28 -4.73 -0.71
N LEU A 125 -13.04 -5.51 0.05
CA LEU A 125 -13.85 -6.60 -0.47
C LEU A 125 -14.93 -6.10 -1.44
N ILE A 126 -15.53 -4.95 -1.18
CA ILE A 126 -16.48 -4.30 -2.12
C ILE A 126 -15.77 -3.97 -3.45
N ASP A 127 -14.56 -3.42 -3.39
CA ASP A 127 -13.80 -3.05 -4.59
C ASP A 127 -13.40 -4.27 -5.44
N VAL A 128 -12.95 -5.37 -4.79
CA VAL A 128 -12.48 -6.56 -5.51
C VAL A 128 -13.57 -7.56 -5.84
N ALA A 129 -14.71 -7.52 -5.15
CA ALA A 129 -15.78 -8.51 -5.28
C ALA A 129 -16.20 -8.73 -6.75
N PRO A 130 -16.43 -7.70 -7.59
CA PRO A 130 -16.81 -7.92 -8.98
C PRO A 130 -15.79 -8.75 -9.77
N ARG A 131 -14.48 -8.56 -9.52
CA ARG A 131 -13.40 -9.30 -10.19
C ARG A 131 -13.21 -10.70 -9.59
N VAL A 132 -13.33 -10.82 -8.28
CA VAL A 132 -13.15 -12.08 -7.54
C VAL A 132 -14.32 -13.04 -7.74
N LEU A 133 -15.54 -12.52 -7.80
CA LEU A 133 -16.80 -13.27 -7.86
C LEU A 133 -17.35 -13.42 -9.29
N SER A 134 -16.59 -13.07 -10.33
CA SER A 134 -17.00 -13.22 -11.75
C SER A 134 -16.32 -14.38 -12.49
N GLY A 135 -15.37 -15.06 -11.88
CA GLY A 135 -14.66 -16.19 -12.51
C GLY A 135 -15.47 -17.48 -12.54
N ALA A 136 -15.21 -18.35 -13.53
CA ALA A 136 -15.82 -19.70 -13.62
C ALA A 136 -15.59 -20.55 -12.35
N GLN A 137 -14.49 -20.30 -11.64
CA GLN A 137 -14.18 -20.92 -10.35
C GLN A 137 -15.17 -20.50 -9.25
N TRP A 138 -15.60 -19.23 -9.24
CA TRP A 138 -16.62 -18.74 -8.32
C TRP A 138 -17.98 -19.37 -8.61
N GLU A 139 -18.42 -19.39 -9.88
CA GLU A 139 -19.69 -20.03 -10.25
C GLU A 139 -19.73 -21.52 -9.87
N SER A 140 -18.60 -22.21 -9.99
CA SER A 140 -18.47 -23.61 -9.57
C SER A 140 -18.55 -23.77 -8.05
N ARG A 141 -17.91 -22.87 -7.29
CA ARG A 141 -17.97 -22.85 -5.82
C ARG A 141 -19.33 -22.42 -5.29
N LYS A 142 -19.98 -21.41 -5.89
CA LYS A 142 -21.33 -20.96 -5.55
C LYS A 142 -22.34 -22.11 -5.65
N LYS A 143 -22.25 -22.93 -6.70
CA LYS A 143 -23.07 -24.15 -6.86
C LYS A 143 -22.81 -25.20 -5.77
N GLN A 144 -21.59 -25.29 -5.24
CA GLN A 144 -21.29 -26.19 -4.11
C GLN A 144 -21.82 -25.61 -2.79
N LEU A 145 -21.65 -24.31 -2.57
CA LEU A 145 -22.11 -23.62 -1.35
C LEU A 145 -23.64 -23.64 -1.21
N SER A 146 -24.37 -23.38 -2.30
CA SER A 146 -25.84 -23.45 -2.30
C SER A 146 -26.39 -24.86 -2.04
N ARG A 147 -25.61 -25.90 -2.32
CA ARG A 147 -25.98 -27.31 -2.06
C ARG A 147 -25.77 -27.71 -0.60
N VAL A 148 -24.80 -27.10 0.09
CA VAL A 148 -24.52 -27.40 1.51
C VAL A 148 -25.56 -26.71 2.40
N THR A 149 -25.96 -25.48 2.08
CA THR A 149 -26.96 -24.73 2.86
C THR A 149 -28.38 -25.27 2.75
N TRP A 150 -28.69 -26.07 1.72
CA TRP A 150 -30.02 -26.68 1.53
C TRP A 150 -30.18 -28.06 2.20
N ASN A 151 -29.06 -28.67 2.62
CA ASN A 151 -29.03 -30.00 3.22
C ASN A 151 -28.77 -29.95 4.75
N SER A 152 -28.93 -28.79 5.39
CA SER A 152 -28.80 -28.60 6.84
C SER A 152 -30.13 -28.24 7.47
#